data_AF-A0A2M9C5B7-F1
#
_entry.id   AF-A0A2M9C5B7-F1
#
_cell.length_a   1.000
_cell.length_b   1.000
_cell.length_c   1.000
_cell.angle_alpha   90.00
_cell.angle_beta   90.00
_cell.angle_gamma   90.00
#
_symmetry.space_group_name_H-M   'P 1'
#
loop_
_entity.id
_entity.type
_entity.pdbx_description
1 polymer ?
#
loop_
_entity_poly.entity_id
_entity_poly.type
_entity_poly.pdbx_seq_one_letter_code
_entity_poly.pdbx_strand_id
1 'polypeptide(L)'
;MFFVGSSGFLSTHSTSELIWIGIAALVVFVTGGYFSFKIPKPVLLAILLGVAVLQVFEPIGYISIALLLPIVFAPAILRSSRRAHWNLWVMVLLAVLAWQLVSVLWAANDGTWAQAVLSTVSLVLCYLAARQVVATRGGLTRALVIAAPVILLEIALVVLFRFSPALEALYLRSPIAALFSEPDVELIFSRVPQNVLDPDKAGGFLLNGNIASLLLAAVAFLYGYAYFRSRRRVLLVVAAAGLIGCVATGSKTALVLLILLPSLTLFFLLLLRRSRAAFALLGLVVVGFIVTVIVLASAGSPLISTSLRTLGERGQLWALAGKGFLEHPFLGLGYGGWAGYLRENADAVFASGRQFQDLPTHNVIVQAWADAGIPLAVLVVAAATIPIAVVIAELVRRRSQPVLSSSALGLGCLLIAIVWFFAHAMADTIGFFGENHTLPYFGVIVAVIYFEREQGARREDAVAEAAEGSAIRSARPV
;
A
#
# COMPACT_ATOMS: atom_id res chain seq x y z
N MET A 1 -7.94 11.40 -0.26
CA MET A 1 -7.92 12.81 0.17
C MET A 1 -9.27 13.43 -0.20
N PHE A 2 -10.03 13.99 0.75
CA PHE A 2 -11.44 14.35 0.53
C PHE A 2 -11.62 15.86 0.38
N PHE A 3 -11.97 16.31 -0.82
CA PHE A 3 -12.57 17.64 -1.00
C PHE A 3 -14.02 17.58 -0.53
N VAL A 4 -14.26 17.88 0.75
CA VAL A 4 -15.59 18.01 1.36
C VAL A 4 -16.29 19.31 0.90
N GLY A 5 -16.11 19.68 -0.37
CA GLY A 5 -16.57 20.97 -0.87
C GLY A 5 -16.76 21.05 -2.39
N SER A 6 -16.34 20.05 -3.17
CA SER A 6 -16.84 19.93 -4.53
C SER A 6 -18.26 19.36 -4.46
N SER A 7 -19.19 19.99 -5.21
CA SER A 7 -20.49 19.42 -5.47
C SER A 7 -20.29 17.97 -5.91
N GLY A 8 -20.82 17.02 -5.14
CA GLY A 8 -20.60 15.59 -5.39
C GLY A 8 -20.91 15.26 -6.85
N PHE A 9 -20.21 14.27 -7.43
CA PHE A 9 -20.34 13.91 -8.85
C PHE A 9 -21.78 13.83 -9.36
N LEU A 10 -22.69 13.32 -8.52
CA LEU A 10 -24.13 13.21 -8.84
C LEU A 10 -24.85 14.57 -8.90
N SER A 11 -24.36 15.58 -8.18
CA SER A 11 -24.91 16.94 -8.16
C SER A 11 -24.37 17.84 -9.26
N THR A 12 -23.26 17.49 -9.90
CA THR A 12 -22.67 18.24 -11.02
C THR A 12 -23.17 17.79 -12.39
N HIS A 13 -23.87 16.66 -12.46
CA HIS A 13 -24.37 16.09 -13.71
C HIS A 13 -25.89 16.03 -13.72
N SER A 14 -26.47 16.34 -14.88
CA SER A 14 -27.89 16.11 -15.15
C SER A 14 -28.22 14.61 -15.13
N THR A 15 -29.50 14.27 -14.92
CA THR A 15 -29.96 12.88 -14.92
C THR A 15 -29.65 12.16 -16.23
N SER A 16 -29.75 12.84 -17.38
CA SER A 16 -29.42 12.25 -18.69
C SER A 16 -27.91 11.98 -18.83
N GLU A 17 -27.05 12.89 -18.36
CA GLU A 17 -25.60 12.64 -18.31
C GLU A 17 -25.27 11.44 -17.43
N LEU A 18 -25.88 11.33 -16.24
CA LEU A 18 -25.69 10.18 -15.36
C LEU A 18 -26.13 8.85 -16.02
N ILE A 19 -27.23 8.85 -16.78
CA ILE A 19 -27.66 7.68 -17.54
C ILE A 19 -26.62 7.31 -18.61
N TRP A 20 -26.14 8.28 -19.38
CA TRP A 20 -25.12 8.01 -20.41
C TRP A 20 -23.80 7.53 -19.83
N ILE A 21 -23.37 8.10 -18.70
CA ILE A 21 -22.20 7.66 -17.94
C ILE A 21 -22.41 6.22 -17.45
N GLY A 22 -23.60 5.89 -16.93
CA GLY A 22 -23.96 4.54 -16.53
C GLY A 22 -23.92 3.52 -17.68
N ILE A 23 -24.47 3.88 -18.84
CA ILE A 23 -24.42 3.06 -20.06
C ILE A 23 -22.98 2.87 -20.52
N ALA A 24 -22.19 3.94 -20.59
CA ALA A 24 -20.79 3.88 -20.99
C ALA A 24 -19.97 2.99 -20.04
N ALA A 25 -20.15 3.15 -18.73
CA ALA A 25 -19.52 2.32 -17.71
C ALA A 25 -19.90 0.84 -17.86
N LEU A 26 -21.17 0.54 -18.13
CA LEU A 26 -21.64 -0.82 -18.38
C LEU A 26 -21.02 -1.41 -19.65
N VAL A 27 -20.94 -0.64 -20.75
CA VAL A 27 -20.29 -1.07 -22.00
C VAL A 27 -18.81 -1.35 -21.76
N VAL A 28 -18.08 -0.47 -21.06
CA VAL A 28 -16.67 -0.68 -20.70
C VAL A 28 -16.51 -1.92 -19.83
N PHE A 29 -17.40 -2.13 -18.86
CA PHE A 29 -17.37 -3.31 -18.00
C PHE A 29 -17.59 -4.61 -18.78
N VAL A 30 -18.60 -4.66 -19.65
CA VAL A 30 -18.93 -5.85 -20.44
C VAL A 30 -17.85 -6.14 -21.49
N THR A 31 -17.43 -5.12 -22.24
CA THR A 31 -16.41 -5.27 -23.29
C THR A 31 -15.04 -5.55 -22.69
N GLY A 32 -14.62 -4.78 -21.69
CA GLY A 32 -13.38 -5.00 -20.95
C GLY A 32 -13.35 -6.36 -20.26
N GLY A 33 -14.46 -6.77 -19.65
CA GLY A 33 -14.65 -8.11 -19.09
C GLY A 33 -14.48 -9.21 -20.15
N TYR A 34 -15.10 -9.06 -21.32
CA TYR A 34 -14.94 -10.00 -22.44
C TYR A 34 -13.49 -10.08 -22.94
N PHE A 35 -12.84 -8.94 -23.17
CA PHE A 35 -11.46 -8.90 -23.63
C PHE A 35 -10.47 -9.42 -22.59
N SER A 36 -10.75 -9.25 -21.29
CA SER A 36 -9.88 -9.72 -20.22
C SER A 36 -9.63 -11.23 -20.24
N PHE A 37 -10.57 -12.03 -20.79
CA PHE A 37 -10.37 -13.47 -20.99
C PHE A 37 -9.32 -13.81 -22.05
N LYS A 38 -9.03 -12.88 -22.97
CA LYS A 38 -8.07 -13.07 -24.06
C LYS A 38 -6.66 -12.60 -23.68
N ILE A 39 -6.54 -11.79 -22.62
CA ILE A 39 -5.26 -11.22 -22.18
C ILE A 39 -4.49 -12.28 -21.37
N PRO A 40 -3.22 -12.55 -21.68
CA PRO A 40 -2.39 -13.43 -20.85
C PRO A 40 -2.31 -12.90 -19.42
N LYS A 41 -2.48 -13.77 -18.42
CA LYS A 41 -2.53 -13.37 -17.00
C LYS A 41 -1.35 -12.49 -16.54
N PRO A 42 -0.09 -12.76 -16.93
CA PRO A 42 1.02 -11.87 -16.56
C PRO A 42 0.91 -10.47 -17.17
N VAL A 43 0.34 -10.34 -18.38
CA VAL A 43 0.09 -9.05 -19.04
C VAL A 43 -1.05 -8.33 -18.34
N LEU A 44 -2.13 -9.03 -17.99
CA LEU A 44 -3.25 -8.46 -17.22
C LEU A 44 -2.75 -7.87 -15.90
N LEU A 45 -1.95 -8.63 -15.14
CA LEU A 45 -1.37 -8.12 -13.89
C LEU A 45 -0.43 -6.93 -14.15
N ALA A 46 0.41 -6.98 -15.19
CA ALA A 46 1.29 -5.86 -15.53
C ALA A 46 0.51 -4.57 -15.86
N ILE A 47 -0.64 -4.70 -16.54
CA ILE A 47 -1.55 -3.57 -16.80
C ILE A 47 -2.08 -3.02 -15.47
N LEU A 48 -2.56 -3.87 -14.56
CA LEU A 48 -3.03 -3.42 -13.23
C LEU A 48 -1.94 -2.68 -12.47
N LEU A 49 -0.70 -3.18 -12.50
CA LEU A 49 0.45 -2.55 -11.84
C LEU A 49 0.85 -1.21 -12.48
N GLY A 50 0.87 -1.14 -13.81
CA GLY A 50 1.21 0.09 -14.54
C GLY A 50 0.15 1.18 -14.36
N VAL A 51 -1.13 0.82 -14.45
CA VAL A 51 -2.23 1.78 -14.27
C VAL A 51 -2.29 2.31 -12.84
N ALA A 52 -1.91 1.51 -11.82
CA ALA A 52 -1.79 1.99 -10.44
C ALA A 52 -0.79 3.14 -10.28
N VAL A 53 0.26 3.15 -11.12
CA VAL A 53 1.27 4.22 -11.13
C VAL A 53 0.78 5.43 -11.93
N LEU A 54 0.12 5.22 -13.08
CA LEU A 54 -0.31 6.31 -13.97
C LEU A 54 -1.59 7.02 -13.52
N GLN A 55 -2.51 6.35 -12.82
CA GLN A 55 -3.66 7.00 -12.14
C GLN A 55 -4.54 7.81 -13.08
N VAL A 56 -4.93 7.20 -14.19
CA VAL A 56 -5.84 7.86 -15.11
C VAL A 56 -7.18 8.13 -14.40
N PHE A 57 -7.57 9.39 -14.21
CA PHE A 57 -8.81 9.80 -13.52
C PHE A 57 -9.96 10.14 -14.48
N GLU A 58 -9.66 10.78 -15.62
CA GLU A 58 -10.69 11.08 -16.62
C GLU A 58 -11.12 9.84 -17.41
N PRO A 59 -12.41 9.70 -17.76
CA PRO A 59 -13.51 10.67 -17.59
C PRO A 59 -14.34 10.53 -16.29
N ILE A 60 -13.89 9.73 -15.31
CA ILE A 60 -14.74 9.23 -14.21
C ILE A 60 -14.63 10.08 -12.93
N GLY A 61 -13.92 11.21 -13.02
CA GLY A 61 -13.70 12.12 -11.89
C GLY A 61 -12.73 11.52 -10.87
N TYR A 62 -13.07 11.57 -9.59
CA TYR A 62 -12.15 11.21 -8.48
C TYR A 62 -11.89 9.71 -8.32
N ILE A 63 -12.54 8.85 -9.11
CA ILE A 63 -12.30 7.42 -9.10
C ILE A 63 -11.31 7.07 -10.21
N SER A 64 -10.06 6.79 -9.82
CA SER A 64 -9.03 6.37 -10.77
C SER A 64 -9.39 5.07 -11.49
N ILE A 65 -8.99 4.95 -12.75
CA ILE A 65 -9.06 3.71 -13.53
C ILE A 65 -8.29 2.58 -12.84
N ALA A 66 -7.25 2.88 -12.07
CA ALA A 66 -6.52 1.89 -11.28
C ALA A 66 -7.44 1.11 -10.32
N LEU A 67 -8.45 1.78 -9.78
CA LEU A 67 -9.44 1.17 -8.91
C LEU A 67 -10.52 0.40 -9.70
N LEU A 68 -10.95 0.94 -10.83
CA LEU A 68 -12.04 0.31 -11.61
C LEU A 68 -11.57 -0.88 -12.45
N LEU A 69 -10.31 -0.88 -12.88
CA LEU A 69 -9.81 -1.89 -13.81
C LEU A 69 -9.80 -3.32 -13.24
N PRO A 70 -9.42 -3.57 -11.96
CA PRO A 70 -9.62 -4.87 -11.33
C PRO A 70 -11.09 -5.33 -11.39
N ILE A 71 -12.04 -4.41 -11.20
CA ILE A 71 -13.48 -4.67 -11.23
C ILE A 71 -13.92 -5.04 -12.64
N VAL A 72 -13.50 -4.27 -13.67
CA VAL A 72 -13.74 -4.60 -15.08
C VAL A 72 -13.18 -5.98 -15.44
N PHE A 73 -12.03 -6.35 -14.88
CA PHE A 73 -11.41 -7.67 -15.08
C PHE A 73 -11.95 -8.77 -14.16
N ALA A 74 -12.91 -8.46 -13.28
CA ALA A 74 -13.45 -9.41 -12.32
C ALA A 74 -13.97 -10.71 -12.96
N PRO A 75 -14.69 -10.71 -14.11
CA PRO A 75 -15.15 -11.96 -14.72
C PRO A 75 -14.02 -12.93 -15.05
N ALA A 76 -12.92 -12.45 -15.64
CA ALA A 76 -11.75 -13.28 -15.94
C ALA A 76 -11.01 -13.71 -14.67
N ILE A 77 -10.81 -12.79 -13.72
CA ILE A 77 -10.15 -13.05 -12.44
C ILE A 77 -10.92 -14.11 -11.65
N LEU A 78 -12.24 -13.96 -11.49
CA LEU A 78 -13.08 -14.84 -10.68
C LEU A 78 -13.26 -16.22 -11.32
N ARG A 79 -13.45 -16.31 -12.66
CA ARG A 79 -13.57 -17.61 -13.36
C ARG A 79 -12.33 -18.48 -13.13
N SER A 80 -11.16 -17.87 -13.23
CA SER A 80 -9.87 -18.54 -13.06
C SER A 80 -9.49 -18.74 -11.60
N SER A 81 -10.13 -18.03 -10.67
CA SER A 81 -10.00 -18.19 -9.22
C SER A 81 -10.93 -19.22 -8.60
N ARG A 82 -11.75 -19.95 -9.39
CA ARG A 82 -12.57 -21.06 -8.85
C ARG A 82 -11.75 -22.17 -8.17
N ARG A 83 -10.44 -22.22 -8.45
CA ARG A 83 -9.47 -23.11 -7.79
C ARG A 83 -8.54 -22.37 -6.82
N ALA A 84 -8.72 -21.06 -6.65
CA ALA A 84 -7.91 -20.28 -5.73
C ALA A 84 -8.32 -20.61 -4.29
N HIS A 85 -7.31 -20.88 -3.46
CA HIS A 85 -7.53 -21.13 -2.04
C HIS A 85 -7.99 -19.84 -1.37
N TRP A 86 -9.28 -19.79 -1.01
CA TRP A 86 -9.84 -18.79 -0.10
C TRP A 86 -9.17 -18.97 1.27
N ASN A 87 -8.16 -18.15 1.54
CA ASN A 87 -7.44 -18.19 2.80
C ASN A 87 -8.06 -17.22 3.82
N LEU A 88 -7.60 -17.31 5.06
CA LEU A 88 -8.08 -16.46 6.15
C LEU A 88 -8.01 -14.97 5.82
N TRP A 89 -6.96 -14.52 5.13
CA TRP A 89 -6.81 -13.10 4.79
C TRP A 89 -7.90 -12.60 3.83
N VAL A 90 -8.26 -13.40 2.81
CA VAL A 90 -9.39 -13.07 1.94
C VAL A 90 -10.70 -13.06 2.73
N MET A 91 -10.91 -13.99 3.67
CA MET A 91 -12.10 -13.99 4.51
C MET A 91 -12.19 -12.74 5.39
N VAL A 92 -11.05 -12.27 5.93
CA VAL A 92 -11.00 -11.01 6.68
C VAL A 92 -11.33 -9.83 5.77
N LEU A 93 -10.80 -9.77 4.53
CA LEU A 93 -11.16 -8.70 3.59
C LEU A 93 -12.63 -8.73 3.17
N LEU A 94 -13.23 -9.92 3.04
CA LEU A 94 -14.68 -10.03 2.81
C LEU A 94 -15.48 -9.58 4.02
N ALA A 95 -15.01 -9.86 5.24
CA ALA A 95 -15.63 -9.34 6.46
C ALA A 95 -15.50 -7.82 6.56
N VAL A 96 -14.34 -7.25 6.16
CA VAL A 96 -14.18 -5.80 6.02
C VAL A 96 -15.22 -5.27 5.04
N LEU A 97 -15.27 -5.82 3.83
CA LEU A 97 -16.23 -5.39 2.80
C LEU A 97 -17.67 -5.45 3.30
N ALA A 98 -18.07 -6.55 3.93
CA ALA A 98 -19.40 -6.70 4.50
C ALA A 98 -19.70 -5.63 5.55
N TRP A 99 -18.75 -5.36 6.45
CA TRP A 99 -18.90 -4.32 7.47
C TRP A 99 -18.94 -2.91 6.87
N GLN A 100 -18.14 -2.63 5.84
CA GLN A 100 -18.18 -1.37 5.09
C GLN A 100 -19.56 -1.14 4.47
N LEU A 101 -20.16 -2.18 3.88
CA LEU A 101 -21.52 -2.10 3.32
C LEU A 101 -22.58 -1.86 4.41
N VAL A 102 -22.45 -2.50 5.57
CA VAL A 102 -23.34 -2.26 6.72
C VAL A 102 -23.21 -0.83 7.22
N SER A 103 -21.99 -0.28 7.26
CA SER A 103 -21.74 1.09 7.72
C SER A 103 -22.25 2.19 6.82
N VAL A 104 -22.69 1.87 5.60
CA VAL A 104 -23.42 2.82 4.75
C VAL A 104 -24.69 3.33 5.45
N LEU A 105 -25.30 2.51 6.33
CA LEU A 105 -26.52 2.87 7.06
C LEU A 105 -26.35 4.06 8.02
N TRP A 106 -25.12 4.43 8.37
CA TRP A 106 -24.80 5.59 9.21
C TRP A 106 -23.66 6.44 8.64
N ALA A 107 -23.41 6.36 7.32
CA ALA A 107 -22.41 7.20 6.67
C ALA A 107 -22.86 8.68 6.68
N ALA A 108 -21.95 9.58 7.03
CA ALA A 108 -22.19 11.02 7.03
C ALA A 108 -21.99 11.66 5.64
N ASN A 109 -21.22 11.01 4.77
CA ASN A 109 -20.95 11.47 3.41
C ASN A 109 -20.93 10.29 2.41
N ASP A 110 -21.79 10.39 1.40
CA ASP A 110 -22.02 9.34 0.40
C ASP A 110 -20.79 8.97 -0.45
N GLY A 111 -19.83 9.88 -0.66
CA GLY A 111 -18.66 9.60 -1.52
C GLY A 111 -17.60 8.73 -0.84
N THR A 112 -17.43 8.89 0.48
CA THR A 112 -16.32 8.30 1.23
C THR A 112 -16.47 6.79 1.42
N TRP A 113 -17.67 6.30 1.71
CA TRP A 113 -17.94 4.87 1.85
C TRP A 113 -17.79 4.13 0.53
N ALA A 114 -18.22 4.73 -0.59
CA ALA A 114 -18.15 4.12 -1.92
C ALA A 114 -16.68 3.88 -2.32
N GLN A 115 -15.80 4.86 -2.10
CA GLN A 115 -14.37 4.69 -2.31
C GLN A 115 -13.78 3.56 -1.46
N ALA A 116 -14.18 3.47 -0.18
CA ALA A 116 -13.70 2.42 0.72
C ALA A 116 -14.12 1.01 0.27
N VAL A 117 -15.39 0.84 -0.14
CA VAL A 117 -15.94 -0.40 -0.70
C VAL A 117 -15.20 -0.78 -1.99
N LEU A 118 -15.06 0.16 -2.93
CA LEU A 118 -14.36 -0.08 -4.20
C LEU A 118 -12.89 -0.45 -3.95
N SER A 119 -12.23 0.20 -2.99
CA SER A 119 -10.84 -0.11 -2.58
C SER A 119 -10.71 -1.54 -2.07
N THR A 120 -11.59 -1.99 -1.19
CA THR A 120 -11.57 -3.35 -0.66
C THR A 120 -11.85 -4.39 -1.76
N VAL A 121 -12.86 -4.15 -2.62
CA VAL A 121 -13.17 -5.04 -3.75
C VAL A 121 -11.97 -5.14 -4.70
N SER A 122 -11.38 -4.00 -5.05
CA SER A 122 -10.22 -3.93 -5.95
C SER A 122 -9.01 -4.62 -5.36
N LEU A 123 -8.76 -4.49 -4.06
CA LEU A 123 -7.69 -5.19 -3.37
C LEU A 123 -7.88 -6.71 -3.43
N VAL A 124 -9.08 -7.22 -3.16
CA VAL A 124 -9.39 -8.66 -3.27
C VAL A 124 -9.14 -9.15 -4.69
N LEU A 125 -9.61 -8.41 -5.71
CA LEU A 125 -9.43 -8.78 -7.11
C LEU A 125 -7.97 -8.74 -7.55
N CYS A 126 -7.21 -7.71 -7.15
CA CYS A 126 -5.78 -7.61 -7.39
C CYS A 126 -5.01 -8.78 -6.76
N TYR A 127 -5.34 -9.13 -5.51
CA TYR A 127 -4.77 -10.31 -4.85
C TYR A 127 -5.07 -11.59 -5.63
N LEU A 128 -6.33 -11.83 -6.03
CA LEU A 128 -6.72 -13.02 -6.77
C LEU A 128 -6.03 -13.08 -8.15
N ALA A 129 -5.94 -11.96 -8.87
CA ALA A 129 -5.21 -11.88 -10.13
C ALA A 129 -3.72 -12.23 -9.93
N ALA A 130 -3.10 -11.66 -8.90
CA ALA A 130 -1.70 -11.91 -8.55
C ALA A 130 -1.46 -13.38 -8.20
N ARG A 131 -2.34 -14.00 -7.40
CA ARG A 131 -2.26 -15.43 -7.03
C ARG A 131 -2.18 -16.34 -8.24
N GLN A 132 -2.97 -16.06 -9.27
CA GLN A 132 -2.93 -16.85 -10.49
C GLN A 132 -1.63 -16.69 -11.26
N VAL A 133 -1.08 -15.48 -11.29
CA VAL A 133 0.18 -15.19 -11.99
C VAL A 133 1.36 -15.81 -11.25
N VAL A 134 1.41 -15.71 -9.94
CA VAL A 134 2.49 -16.27 -9.12
C VAL A 134 2.50 -17.81 -9.19
N ALA A 135 1.32 -18.45 -9.33
CA ALA A 135 1.22 -19.89 -9.53
C ALA A 135 1.81 -20.38 -10.86
N THR A 136 1.97 -19.51 -11.86
CA THR A 136 2.59 -19.86 -13.15
C THR A 136 4.11 -19.66 -13.10
N ARG A 137 4.87 -20.61 -13.67
CA ARG A 137 6.33 -20.56 -13.69
C ARG A 137 6.82 -19.27 -14.37
N GLY A 138 7.47 -18.40 -13.59
CA GLY A 138 8.00 -17.12 -14.08
C GLY A 138 6.94 -16.07 -14.39
N GLY A 139 5.66 -16.31 -14.07
CA GLY A 139 4.57 -15.37 -14.33
C GLY A 139 4.78 -14.02 -13.65
N LEU A 140 5.10 -14.03 -12.35
CA LEU A 140 5.39 -12.79 -11.60
C LEU A 140 6.54 -12.01 -12.21
N THR A 141 7.67 -12.67 -12.49
CA THR A 141 8.84 -12.06 -13.13
C THR A 141 8.48 -11.42 -14.46
N ARG A 142 7.67 -12.08 -15.28
CA ARG A 142 7.21 -11.53 -16.57
C ARG A 142 6.31 -10.31 -16.36
N ALA A 143 5.35 -10.37 -15.44
CA ALA A 143 4.46 -9.25 -15.14
C ALA A 143 5.24 -8.02 -14.67
N LEU A 144 6.16 -8.20 -13.73
CA LEU A 144 7.02 -7.11 -13.23
C LEU A 144 7.90 -6.53 -14.34
N VAL A 145 8.56 -7.36 -15.15
CA VAL A 145 9.38 -6.84 -16.27
C VAL A 145 8.54 -6.02 -17.27
N ILE A 146 7.28 -6.40 -17.53
CA ILE A 146 6.37 -5.64 -18.40
C ILE A 146 5.96 -4.31 -17.75
N ALA A 147 5.72 -4.29 -16.44
CA ALA A 147 5.35 -3.07 -15.71
C ALA A 147 6.54 -2.11 -15.44
N ALA A 148 7.77 -2.62 -15.52
CA ALA A 148 9.00 -1.88 -15.20
C ALA A 148 9.15 -0.51 -15.90
N PRO A 149 8.84 -0.34 -17.20
CA PRO A 149 8.98 0.95 -17.86
C PRO A 149 8.15 2.06 -17.21
N VAL A 150 6.92 1.75 -16.77
CA VAL A 150 6.03 2.71 -16.13
C VAL A 150 6.53 3.10 -14.74
N ILE A 151 7.04 2.12 -13.98
CA ILE A 151 7.64 2.36 -12.66
C ILE A 151 8.91 3.21 -12.79
N LEU A 152 9.75 2.94 -13.80
CA LEU A 152 10.96 3.72 -14.05
C LEU A 152 10.63 5.15 -14.48
N LEU A 153 9.54 5.36 -15.22
CA LEU A 153 9.04 6.69 -15.55
C LEU A 153 8.66 7.47 -14.29
N GLU A 154 7.89 6.85 -13.39
CA GLU A 154 7.53 7.48 -12.11
C GLU A 154 8.76 7.83 -11.26
N ILE A 155 9.73 6.90 -11.14
CA ILE A 155 10.99 7.17 -10.44
C ILE A 155 11.73 8.35 -11.07
N ALA A 156 11.79 8.39 -12.41
CA ALA A 156 12.46 9.47 -13.12
C ALA A 156 11.78 10.82 -12.88
N LEU A 157 10.44 10.85 -12.85
CA LEU A 157 9.68 12.07 -12.52
C LEU A 157 9.95 12.53 -11.09
N VAL A 158 9.85 11.64 -10.10
CA VAL A 158 10.15 11.98 -8.69
C VAL A 158 11.56 12.55 -8.55
N VAL A 159 12.56 11.92 -9.18
CA VAL A 159 13.95 12.40 -9.13
C VAL A 159 14.09 13.75 -9.85
N LEU A 160 13.51 13.92 -11.03
CA LEU A 160 13.56 15.16 -11.79
C LEU A 160 12.90 16.32 -11.04
N PHE A 161 11.71 16.08 -10.48
CA PHE A 161 10.95 17.05 -9.69
C PHE A 161 11.69 17.42 -8.40
N ARG A 162 12.35 16.44 -7.75
CA ARG A 162 13.22 16.71 -6.61
C ARG A 162 14.36 17.67 -6.94
N PHE A 163 14.99 17.53 -8.11
CA PHE A 163 16.08 18.41 -8.53
C PHE A 163 15.61 19.74 -9.10
N SER A 164 14.38 19.80 -9.61
CA SER A 164 13.80 20.99 -10.20
C SER A 164 12.32 21.13 -9.83
N PRO A 165 12.01 21.65 -8.63
CA PRO A 165 10.62 21.87 -8.17
C PRO A 165 9.80 22.76 -9.13
N ALA A 166 10.46 23.61 -9.91
CA ALA A 166 9.81 24.40 -10.95
C ALA A 166 9.17 23.53 -12.05
N LEU A 167 9.76 22.36 -12.38
CA LEU A 167 9.19 21.43 -13.35
C LEU A 167 7.97 20.71 -12.77
N GLU A 168 8.00 20.37 -11.48
CA GLU A 168 6.82 19.80 -10.78
C GLU A 168 5.67 20.80 -10.77
N ALA A 169 5.96 22.06 -10.43
CA ALA A 169 4.95 23.13 -10.47
C ALA A 169 4.38 23.36 -11.88
N LEU A 170 5.21 23.30 -12.92
CA LEU A 170 4.76 23.38 -14.32
C LEU A 170 3.88 22.19 -14.70
N TYR A 171 4.26 20.98 -14.28
CA TYR A 171 3.46 19.77 -14.50
C TYR A 171 2.10 19.88 -13.80
N LEU A 172 2.06 20.24 -12.51
CA LEU A 172 0.84 20.33 -11.71
C LEU A 172 -0.15 21.40 -12.20
N ARG A 173 0.32 22.40 -12.96
CA ARG A 173 -0.51 23.42 -13.62
C ARG A 173 -0.90 23.05 -15.05
N SER A 174 -0.42 21.92 -15.55
CA SER A 174 -0.72 21.47 -16.90
C SER A 174 -2.03 20.67 -16.92
N PRO A 175 -2.79 20.70 -18.03
CA PRO A 175 -3.98 19.85 -18.19
C PRO A 175 -3.68 18.35 -18.05
N ILE A 176 -2.44 17.95 -18.30
CA ILE A 176 -2.01 16.56 -18.19
C ILE A 176 -2.00 16.08 -16.73
N ALA A 177 -1.78 16.97 -15.75
CA ALA A 177 -1.82 16.58 -14.35
C ALA A 177 -3.24 16.21 -13.87
N ALA A 178 -4.28 16.84 -14.43
CA ALA A 178 -5.66 16.43 -14.15
C ALA A 178 -5.94 14.99 -14.62
N LEU A 179 -5.25 14.54 -15.67
CA LEU A 179 -5.36 13.18 -16.18
C LEU A 179 -4.67 12.14 -15.27
N PHE A 180 -3.46 12.43 -14.79
CA PHE A 180 -2.59 11.43 -14.15
C PHE A 180 -2.37 11.58 -12.64
N SER A 181 -2.82 12.68 -12.01
CA SER A 181 -2.54 12.94 -10.60
C SER A 181 -3.77 12.95 -9.72
N GLU A 182 -4.77 13.76 -10.05
CA GLU A 182 -6.11 13.79 -9.43
C GLU A 182 -6.92 14.91 -10.13
N PRO A 183 -8.25 14.81 -10.21
CA PRO A 183 -9.09 15.93 -10.64
C PRO A 183 -8.88 17.12 -9.71
N ASP A 184 -8.98 18.33 -10.26
CA ASP A 184 -8.82 19.58 -9.50
C ASP A 184 -7.44 19.75 -8.84
N VAL A 185 -6.40 19.11 -9.38
CA VAL A 185 -5.00 19.29 -8.95
C VAL A 185 -4.60 20.76 -8.82
N GLU A 186 -5.17 21.67 -9.61
CA GLU A 186 -4.89 23.10 -9.53
C GLU A 186 -5.32 23.75 -8.20
N LEU A 187 -6.30 23.17 -7.50
CA LEU A 187 -6.81 23.70 -6.22
C LEU A 187 -5.75 23.66 -5.12
N ILE A 188 -4.71 22.82 -5.26
CA ILE A 188 -3.59 22.77 -4.30
C ILE A 188 -2.89 24.12 -4.17
N PHE A 189 -2.89 24.95 -5.23
CA PHE A 189 -2.24 26.27 -5.21
C PHE A 189 -3.07 27.36 -4.53
N SER A 190 -4.37 27.14 -4.29
CA SER A 190 -5.29 28.20 -3.85
C SER A 190 -5.87 28.01 -2.45
N ARG A 191 -5.96 26.77 -1.94
CA ARG A 191 -6.76 26.50 -0.73
C ARG A 191 -6.11 25.64 0.35
N VAL A 192 -5.15 24.78 0.00
CA VAL A 192 -4.59 23.80 0.95
C VAL A 192 -3.09 23.67 0.74
N PRO A 193 -2.24 24.02 1.73
CA PRO A 193 -0.83 23.67 1.72
C PRO A 193 -0.68 22.14 1.58
N GLN A 194 -0.30 21.68 0.39
CA GLN A 194 -0.05 20.26 0.12
C GLN A 194 1.43 19.94 0.23
N ASN A 195 1.72 18.67 0.54
CA ASN A 195 3.09 18.16 0.62
C ASN A 195 3.90 18.39 -0.67
N VAL A 196 3.25 18.42 -1.84
CA VAL A 196 3.91 18.60 -3.14
C VAL A 196 4.31 20.06 -3.43
N LEU A 197 3.83 21.02 -2.64
CA LEU A 197 4.28 22.42 -2.73
C LEU A 197 5.52 22.71 -1.89
N ASP A 198 5.92 21.75 -1.04
CA ASP A 198 7.19 21.79 -0.33
C ASP A 198 8.32 21.51 -1.35
N PRO A 199 9.23 22.45 -1.64
CA PRO A 199 10.34 22.21 -2.57
C PRO A 199 11.26 21.07 -2.10
N ASP A 200 11.17 20.70 -0.81
CA ASP A 200 11.83 19.55 -0.23
C ASP A 200 11.01 18.26 -0.30
N LYS A 201 10.01 18.17 -1.18
CA LYS A 201 9.32 16.91 -1.49
C LYS A 201 9.04 16.81 -2.98
N ALA A 202 8.92 15.57 -3.46
CA ALA A 202 8.54 15.29 -4.83
C ALA A 202 7.68 14.03 -4.89
N GLY A 203 6.63 14.08 -5.71
CA GLY A 203 5.64 13.01 -5.79
C GLY A 203 5.50 12.34 -7.16
N GLY A 204 6.05 12.91 -8.23
CA GLY A 204 5.93 12.35 -9.58
C GLY A 204 4.50 12.49 -10.10
N PHE A 205 3.90 11.40 -10.59
CA PHE A 205 2.46 11.39 -10.87
C PHE A 205 1.61 11.52 -9.59
N LEU A 206 2.18 11.22 -8.43
CA LEU A 206 1.46 11.22 -7.16
C LEU A 206 1.51 12.62 -6.54
N LEU A 207 0.37 13.18 -6.11
CA LEU A 207 0.32 14.51 -5.46
C LEU A 207 0.93 14.57 -4.06
N ASN A 208 1.61 13.51 -3.62
CA ASN A 208 2.13 13.41 -2.27
C ASN A 208 3.40 12.57 -2.23
N GLY A 209 4.53 13.21 -1.92
CA GLY A 209 5.82 12.54 -1.76
C GLY A 209 5.80 11.41 -0.71
N ASN A 210 4.93 11.46 0.30
CA ASN A 210 4.76 10.36 1.25
C ASN A 210 4.14 9.13 0.58
N ILE A 211 3.11 9.31 -0.25
CA ILE A 211 2.48 8.20 -1.01
C ILE A 211 3.46 7.66 -2.05
N ALA A 212 4.23 8.53 -2.72
CA ALA A 212 5.30 8.12 -3.62
C ALA A 212 6.36 7.26 -2.91
N SER A 213 6.78 7.69 -1.72
CA SER A 213 7.78 6.95 -0.95
C SER A 213 7.25 5.59 -0.48
N LEU A 214 5.95 5.52 -0.15
CA LEU A 214 5.26 4.27 0.18
C LEU A 214 5.32 3.31 -1.01
N LEU A 215 4.87 3.77 -2.17
CA LEU A 215 4.82 2.97 -3.39
C LEU A 215 6.22 2.53 -3.83
N LEU A 216 7.14 3.46 -4.01
CA LEU A 216 8.46 3.19 -4.59
C LEU A 216 9.30 2.23 -3.76
N ALA A 217 9.28 2.34 -2.43
CA ALA A 217 9.98 1.40 -1.57
C ALA A 217 9.32 0.01 -1.60
N ALA A 218 8.00 -0.07 -1.48
CA ALA A 218 7.30 -1.36 -1.54
C ALA A 218 7.54 -2.08 -2.89
N VAL A 219 7.49 -1.33 -3.99
CA VAL A 219 7.85 -1.80 -5.33
C VAL A 219 9.30 -2.26 -5.36
N ALA A 220 10.24 -1.47 -4.84
CA ALA A 220 11.65 -1.84 -4.81
C ALA A 220 11.89 -3.18 -4.11
N PHE A 221 11.26 -3.41 -2.96
CA PHE A 221 11.39 -4.68 -2.23
C PHE A 221 10.68 -5.84 -2.93
N LEU A 222 9.53 -5.62 -3.58
CA LEU A 222 8.88 -6.64 -4.41
C LEU A 222 9.77 -7.06 -5.60
N TYR A 223 10.40 -6.09 -6.27
CA TYR A 223 11.37 -6.35 -7.34
C TYR A 223 12.64 -7.03 -6.82
N GLY A 224 13.09 -6.67 -5.62
CA GLY A 224 14.18 -7.34 -4.91
C GLY A 224 13.89 -8.82 -4.66
N TYR A 225 12.70 -9.15 -4.15
CA TYR A 225 12.23 -10.54 -4.03
C TYR A 225 12.29 -11.27 -5.38
N ALA A 226 11.71 -10.66 -6.42
CA ALA A 226 11.65 -11.27 -7.75
C ALA A 226 13.06 -11.46 -8.36
N TYR A 227 14.00 -10.55 -8.08
CA TYR A 227 15.41 -10.68 -8.45
C TYR A 227 16.06 -11.88 -7.75
N PHE A 228 15.90 -12.02 -6.43
CA PHE A 228 16.49 -13.16 -5.71
C PHE A 228 15.94 -14.51 -6.19
N ARG A 229 14.70 -14.53 -6.72
CA ARG A 229 14.09 -15.74 -7.28
C ARG A 229 14.51 -16.07 -8.71
N SER A 230 14.67 -15.05 -9.57
CA SER A 230 14.85 -15.24 -11.03
C SER A 230 16.22 -14.84 -11.57
N ARG A 231 16.99 -14.08 -10.78
CA ARG A 231 18.30 -13.50 -11.12
C ARG A 231 18.34 -12.62 -12.37
N ARG A 232 17.18 -12.11 -12.81
CA ARG A 232 17.12 -11.16 -13.93
C ARG A 232 17.58 -9.77 -13.50
N ARG A 233 18.62 -9.24 -14.16
CA ARG A 233 19.25 -7.96 -13.83
C ARG A 233 18.31 -6.76 -13.91
N VAL A 234 17.37 -6.75 -14.86
CA VAL A 234 16.36 -5.69 -14.99
C VAL A 234 15.60 -5.49 -13.67
N LEU A 235 15.29 -6.57 -12.95
CA LEU A 235 14.58 -6.47 -11.67
C LEU A 235 15.44 -5.82 -10.59
N LEU A 236 16.74 -6.09 -10.56
CA LEU A 236 17.67 -5.44 -9.64
C LEU A 236 17.81 -3.95 -9.94
N VAL A 237 17.87 -3.58 -11.22
CA VAL A 237 17.94 -2.18 -11.66
C VAL A 237 16.71 -1.41 -11.19
N VAL A 238 15.50 -1.95 -11.41
CA VAL A 238 14.26 -1.31 -10.96
C VAL A 238 14.19 -1.26 -9.43
N ALA A 239 14.64 -2.31 -8.72
CA ALA A 239 14.70 -2.31 -7.27
C ALA A 239 15.62 -1.19 -6.74
N ALA A 240 16.83 -1.08 -7.28
CA ALA A 240 17.78 -0.04 -6.88
C ALA A 240 17.26 1.36 -7.23
N ALA A 241 16.72 1.55 -8.43
CA ALA A 241 16.11 2.80 -8.85
C ALA A 241 14.92 3.19 -7.95
N GLY A 242 14.10 2.22 -7.53
CA GLY A 242 12.97 2.47 -6.63
C GLY A 242 13.41 2.94 -5.24
N LEU A 243 14.52 2.42 -4.71
CA LEU A 243 15.09 2.92 -3.45
C LEU A 243 15.65 4.35 -3.62
N ILE A 244 16.30 4.65 -4.75
CA ILE A 244 16.77 6.00 -5.07
C ILE A 244 15.58 6.97 -5.18
N GLY A 245 14.54 6.58 -5.91
CA GLY A 245 13.30 7.35 -6.04
C GLY A 245 12.64 7.59 -4.68
N CYS A 246 12.57 6.56 -3.83
CA CYS A 246 12.06 6.67 -2.46
C CYS A 246 12.82 7.74 -1.65
N VAL A 247 14.16 7.76 -1.71
CA VAL A 247 14.96 8.81 -1.07
C VAL A 247 14.68 10.19 -1.68
N ALA A 248 14.57 10.26 -3.02
CA ALA A 248 14.31 11.50 -3.74
C ALA A 248 12.95 12.14 -3.41
N THR A 249 11.99 11.38 -2.89
CA THR A 249 10.70 11.94 -2.44
C THR A 249 10.82 12.97 -1.32
N GLY A 250 11.92 12.97 -0.56
CA GLY A 250 12.09 13.83 0.61
C GLY A 250 11.25 13.41 1.83
N SER A 251 10.59 12.23 1.81
CA SER A 251 9.79 11.76 2.94
C SER A 251 10.65 11.35 4.13
N LYS A 252 10.49 12.05 5.26
CA LYS A 252 11.18 11.73 6.53
C LYS A 252 10.80 10.34 7.04
N THR A 253 9.51 9.99 6.98
CA THR A 253 9.01 8.66 7.35
C THR A 253 9.74 7.58 6.55
N ALA A 254 9.85 7.77 5.24
CA ALA A 254 10.51 6.81 4.38
C ALA A 254 12.01 6.67 4.67
N LEU A 255 12.74 7.77 4.90
CA LEU A 255 14.16 7.70 5.24
C LEU A 255 14.40 6.90 6.53
N VAL A 256 13.58 7.11 7.56
CA VAL A 256 13.66 6.35 8.82
C VAL A 256 13.38 4.88 8.56
N LEU A 257 12.29 4.55 7.85
CA LEU A 257 11.91 3.16 7.57
C LEU A 257 12.93 2.45 6.67
N LEU A 258 13.58 3.16 5.74
CA LEU A 258 14.56 2.61 4.79
C LEU A 258 15.82 2.09 5.51
N ILE A 259 16.17 2.70 6.64
CA ILE A 259 17.27 2.23 7.47
C ILE A 259 16.76 1.21 8.49
N LEU A 260 15.66 1.54 9.17
CA LEU A 260 15.16 0.75 10.29
C LEU A 260 14.67 -0.63 9.87
N LEU A 261 13.83 -0.74 8.83
CA LEU A 261 13.19 -2.01 8.48
C LEU A 261 14.18 -3.06 7.92
N PRO A 262 15.12 -2.73 7.01
CA PRO A 262 16.16 -3.68 6.62
C PRO A 262 17.05 -4.09 7.78
N SER A 263 17.39 -3.15 8.68
CA SER A 263 18.20 -3.43 9.87
C SER A 263 17.49 -4.37 10.84
N LEU A 264 16.21 -4.10 11.16
CA LEU A 264 15.39 -4.96 12.01
C LEU A 264 15.15 -6.32 11.36
N THR A 265 14.96 -6.38 10.04
CA THR A 265 14.79 -7.63 9.30
C THR A 265 16.08 -8.46 9.36
N LEU A 266 17.24 -7.85 9.12
CA LEU A 266 18.52 -8.54 9.23
C LEU A 266 18.79 -8.99 10.67
N PHE A 267 18.52 -8.14 11.66
CA PHE A 267 18.59 -8.50 13.07
C PHE A 267 17.71 -9.72 13.38
N PHE A 268 16.45 -9.70 12.95
CA PHE A 268 15.52 -10.81 13.11
C PHE A 268 16.04 -12.09 12.44
N LEU A 269 16.56 -12.01 11.21
CA LEU A 269 17.16 -13.15 10.50
C LEU A 269 18.38 -13.72 11.25
N LEU A 270 19.23 -12.88 11.84
CA LEU A 270 20.37 -13.31 12.64
C LEU A 270 19.94 -13.93 13.98
N LEU A 271 18.91 -13.35 14.60
CA LEU A 271 18.32 -13.80 15.86
C LEU A 271 17.71 -15.19 15.72
N LEU A 272 16.97 -15.44 14.64
CA LEU A 272 16.41 -16.76 14.31
C LEU A 272 17.45 -17.88 14.22
N ARG A 273 18.72 -17.50 14.00
CA ARG A 273 19.86 -18.41 13.87
C ARG A 273 20.75 -18.44 15.12
N ARG A 274 20.33 -17.78 16.21
CA ARG A 274 21.08 -17.68 17.47
C ARG A 274 22.52 -17.17 17.27
N SER A 275 22.74 -16.33 16.26
CA SER A 275 24.06 -15.77 15.98
C SER A 275 24.41 -14.69 17.00
N ARG A 276 25.62 -14.72 17.58
CA ARG A 276 26.14 -13.61 18.40
C ARG A 276 26.21 -12.30 17.60
N ALA A 277 26.34 -12.38 16.27
CA ALA A 277 26.30 -11.22 15.38
C ALA A 277 24.95 -10.50 15.39
N ALA A 278 23.85 -11.17 15.80
CA ALA A 278 22.55 -10.52 15.97
C ALA A 278 22.61 -9.42 17.03
N PHE A 279 23.20 -9.71 18.19
CA PHE A 279 23.33 -8.74 19.27
C PHE A 279 24.31 -7.62 18.92
N ALA A 280 25.40 -7.94 18.20
CA ALA A 280 26.33 -6.93 17.70
C ALA A 280 25.65 -5.99 16.69
N LEU A 281 24.85 -6.52 15.75
CA LEU A 281 24.10 -5.73 14.80
C LEU A 281 23.03 -4.87 15.50
N LEU A 282 22.29 -5.43 16.46
CA LEU A 282 21.33 -4.65 17.25
C LEU A 282 22.02 -3.51 17.98
N GLY A 283 23.15 -3.79 18.64
CA GLY A 283 23.98 -2.79 19.28
C GLY A 283 24.40 -1.69 18.30
N LEU A 284 24.89 -2.07 17.11
CA LEU A 284 25.29 -1.12 16.07
C LEU A 284 24.12 -0.27 15.56
N VAL A 285 22.95 -0.86 15.35
CA VAL A 285 21.75 -0.16 14.87
C VAL A 285 21.24 0.82 15.95
N VAL A 286 21.17 0.38 17.19
CA VAL A 286 20.75 1.21 18.32
C VAL A 286 21.74 2.35 18.56
N VAL A 287 23.04 2.06 18.62
CA VAL A 287 24.09 3.08 18.78
C VAL A 287 24.10 4.03 17.59
N GLY A 288 24.02 3.52 16.36
CA GLY A 288 23.96 4.34 15.15
C GLY A 288 22.74 5.26 15.12
N PHE A 289 21.58 4.76 15.53
CA PHE A 289 20.36 5.56 15.68
C PHE A 289 20.54 6.66 16.74
N ILE A 290 21.03 6.31 17.94
CA ILE A 290 21.26 7.26 19.03
C ILE A 290 22.26 8.35 18.59
N VAL A 291 23.40 7.95 18.00
CA VAL A 291 24.41 8.89 17.50
C VAL A 291 23.82 9.81 16.44
N THR A 292 23.03 9.26 15.51
CA THR A 292 22.35 10.08 14.48
C THR A 292 21.41 11.10 15.10
N VAL A 293 20.59 10.70 16.07
CA VAL A 293 19.68 11.61 16.79
C VAL A 293 20.47 12.69 17.53
N ILE A 294 21.55 12.32 18.22
CA ILE A 294 22.41 13.28 18.95
C ILE A 294 23.08 14.26 17.99
N VAL A 295 23.64 13.79 16.87
CA VAL A 295 24.28 14.64 15.86
C VAL A 295 23.26 15.60 15.25
N LEU A 296 22.08 15.12 14.89
CA LEU A 296 21.02 15.96 14.35
C LEU A 296 20.52 16.99 15.38
N ALA A 297 20.43 16.62 16.66
CA ALA A 297 20.01 17.52 17.73
C ALA A 297 21.05 18.60 18.01
N SER A 298 22.32 18.20 18.13
CA SER A 298 23.43 19.12 18.40
C SER A 298 23.72 20.05 17.22
N ALA A 299 23.50 19.60 15.98
CA ALA A 299 23.61 20.43 14.79
C ALA A 299 22.44 21.43 14.62
N GLY A 300 21.48 21.47 15.55
CA GLY A 300 20.29 22.31 15.45
C GLY A 300 19.43 21.97 14.24
N SER A 301 19.45 20.70 13.79
CA SER A 301 18.78 20.30 12.56
C SER A 301 17.28 20.61 12.64
N PRO A 302 16.72 21.32 11.65
CA PRO A 302 15.27 21.54 11.54
C PRO A 302 14.48 20.23 11.50
N LEU A 303 15.13 19.10 11.16
CA LEU A 303 14.49 17.80 11.07
C LEU A 303 13.91 17.34 12.41
N ILE A 304 14.61 17.54 13.53
CA ILE A 304 14.12 17.09 14.84
C ILE A 304 12.97 17.97 15.31
N SER A 305 13.12 19.29 15.25
CA SER A 305 12.08 20.22 15.69
C SER A 305 10.81 20.08 14.85
N THR A 306 10.94 19.92 13.53
CA THR A 306 9.79 19.65 12.65
C THR A 306 9.16 18.28 12.91
N SER A 307 9.94 17.24 13.18
CA SER A 307 9.39 15.91 13.49
C SER A 307 8.64 15.88 14.82
N LEU A 308 9.19 16.53 15.86
CA LEU A 308 8.52 16.66 17.15
C LEU A 308 7.22 17.46 17.04
N ARG A 309 7.21 18.55 16.25
CA ARG A 309 6.00 19.32 15.96
C ARG A 309 4.93 18.46 15.27
N THR A 310 5.29 17.75 14.20
CA THR A 310 4.36 16.86 13.48
C THR A 310 3.81 15.75 14.39
N LEU A 311 4.64 15.18 15.26
CA LEU A 311 4.19 14.18 16.23
C LEU A 311 3.22 14.78 17.26
N GLY A 312 3.50 16.00 17.75
CA GLY A 312 2.62 16.71 18.68
C GLY A 312 1.25 17.01 18.09
N GLU A 313 1.21 17.52 16.85
CA GLU A 313 -0.04 17.79 16.12
C GLU A 313 -0.86 16.50 15.91
N ARG A 314 -0.20 15.39 15.54
CA ARG A 314 -0.87 14.09 15.42
C ARG A 314 -1.37 13.55 16.75
N GLY A 315 -0.61 13.74 17.83
CA GLY A 315 -1.03 13.36 19.18
C GLY A 315 -2.32 14.07 19.60
N GLN A 316 -2.48 15.34 19.27
CA GLN A 316 -3.71 16.10 19.52
C GLN A 316 -4.87 15.58 18.67
N LEU A 317 -4.65 15.28 17.38
CA LEU A 317 -5.67 14.65 16.52
C LEU A 317 -6.11 13.29 17.07
N TRP A 318 -5.17 12.47 17.53
CA TRP A 318 -5.49 11.15 18.10
C TRP A 318 -6.21 11.26 19.45
N ALA A 319 -5.85 12.25 20.26
CA ALA A 319 -6.58 12.53 21.50
C ALA A 319 -8.02 12.96 21.21
N LEU A 320 -8.24 13.78 20.18
CA LEU A 320 -9.58 14.15 19.73
C LEU A 320 -10.35 12.93 19.19
N ALA A 321 -9.73 12.11 18.34
CA ALA A 321 -10.35 10.88 17.87
C ALA A 321 -10.72 9.94 19.02
N GLY A 322 -9.88 9.86 20.04
CA GLY A 322 -10.15 9.11 21.26
C GLY A 322 -11.43 9.54 21.98
N LYS A 323 -11.74 10.85 22.01
CA LYS A 323 -13.02 11.34 22.54
C LYS A 323 -14.20 10.84 21.70
N GLY A 324 -14.11 10.96 20.38
CA GLY A 324 -15.12 10.45 19.46
C GLY A 324 -15.34 8.93 19.58
N PHE A 325 -14.28 8.16 19.89
CA PHE A 325 -14.40 6.72 20.13
C PHE A 325 -15.08 6.37 21.45
N LEU A 326 -14.98 7.22 22.48
CA LEU A 326 -15.72 7.03 23.72
C LEU A 326 -17.21 7.32 23.53
N GLU A 327 -17.54 8.29 22.67
CA GLU A 327 -18.92 8.66 22.32
C GLU A 327 -19.56 7.63 21.38
N HIS A 328 -18.80 7.12 20.41
CA HIS A 328 -19.28 6.21 19.37
C HIS A 328 -18.39 4.97 19.19
N PRO A 329 -18.24 4.10 20.21
CA PRO A 329 -17.25 3.02 20.17
C PRO A 329 -17.52 1.98 19.07
N PHE A 330 -18.79 1.59 18.87
CA PHE A 330 -19.15 0.49 17.97
C PHE A 330 -19.40 0.91 16.54
N LEU A 331 -20.00 2.08 16.31
CA LEU A 331 -20.35 2.56 14.98
C LEU A 331 -19.31 3.54 14.43
N GLY A 332 -18.47 4.12 15.29
CA GLY A 332 -17.61 5.23 14.90
C GLY A 332 -18.44 6.47 14.57
N LEU A 333 -17.80 7.43 13.90
CA LEU A 333 -18.43 8.67 13.44
C LEU A 333 -19.16 8.49 12.10
N GLY A 334 -19.04 7.31 11.48
CA GLY A 334 -19.52 7.05 10.13
C GLY A 334 -18.57 7.58 9.07
N TYR A 335 -18.65 6.99 7.87
CA TYR A 335 -17.85 7.40 6.72
C TYR A 335 -18.03 8.89 6.42
N GLY A 336 -16.92 9.64 6.45
CA GLY A 336 -16.90 11.10 6.28
C GLY A 336 -17.20 11.92 7.55
N GLY A 337 -17.64 11.28 8.64
CA GLY A 337 -17.99 11.95 9.89
C GLY A 337 -16.80 12.58 10.62
N TRP A 338 -15.59 12.04 10.41
CA TRP A 338 -14.36 12.60 10.99
C TRP A 338 -14.15 14.08 10.66
N ALA A 339 -14.39 14.50 9.41
CA ALA A 339 -14.20 15.88 9.01
C ALA A 339 -15.17 16.82 9.74
N GLY A 340 -16.44 16.42 9.88
CA GLY A 340 -17.44 17.16 10.65
C GLY A 340 -17.05 17.27 12.12
N TYR A 341 -16.69 16.14 12.74
CA TYR A 341 -16.27 16.10 14.14
C TYR A 341 -15.03 16.96 14.42
N LEU A 342 -14.06 16.96 13.50
CA LEU A 342 -12.87 17.81 13.60
C LEU A 342 -13.23 19.30 13.50
N ARG A 343 -14.19 19.70 12.66
CA ARG A 343 -14.66 21.10 12.55
C ARG A 343 -15.32 21.59 13.82
N GLU A 344 -16.22 20.78 14.37
CA GLU A 344 -16.95 21.09 15.60
C GLU A 344 -16.02 21.21 16.81
N ASN A 345 -14.89 20.52 16.78
CA ASN A 345 -13.91 20.48 17.87
C ASN A 345 -12.57 21.14 17.49
N ALA A 346 -12.55 21.99 16.47
CA ALA A 346 -11.32 22.56 15.90
C ALA A 346 -10.51 23.34 16.95
N ASP A 347 -11.19 24.07 17.84
CA ASP A 347 -10.57 24.85 18.93
C ASP A 347 -9.79 23.98 19.92
N ALA A 348 -10.11 22.68 20.02
CA ALA A 348 -9.41 21.75 20.88
C ALA A 348 -8.08 21.23 20.30
N VAL A 349 -7.85 21.42 18.99
CA VAL A 349 -6.69 20.88 18.26
C VAL A 349 -5.83 21.98 17.65
N PHE A 350 -6.45 23.04 17.12
CA PHE A 350 -5.73 24.13 16.48
C PHE A 350 -5.70 25.34 17.41
N ALA A 351 -4.50 25.80 17.76
CA ALA A 351 -4.36 27.11 18.40
C ALA A 351 -5.02 28.20 17.54
N SER A 352 -5.70 29.14 18.20
CA SER A 352 -6.45 30.22 17.56
C SER A 352 -5.61 30.92 16.48
N GLY A 353 -6.10 30.89 15.23
CA GLY A 353 -5.49 31.59 14.09
C GLY A 353 -4.93 30.72 12.97
N ARG A 354 -4.91 29.39 13.10
CA ARG A 354 -4.66 28.51 11.92
C ARG A 354 -5.94 28.36 11.10
N GLN A 355 -5.80 28.46 9.77
CA GLN A 355 -6.90 28.09 8.87
C GLN A 355 -7.22 26.61 9.06
N PHE A 356 -8.50 26.33 9.31
CA PHE A 356 -9.01 24.98 9.44
C PHE A 356 -8.69 24.17 8.17
N GLN A 357 -8.14 22.97 8.36
CA GLN A 357 -7.90 22.00 7.29
C GLN A 357 -8.62 20.70 7.67
N ASP A 358 -9.31 20.08 6.72
CA ASP A 358 -9.88 18.74 6.88
C ASP A 358 -8.74 17.69 6.91
N LEU A 359 -7.99 17.67 8.02
CA LEU A 359 -6.89 16.74 8.22
C LEU A 359 -7.45 15.33 8.45
N PRO A 360 -6.90 14.30 7.81
CA PRO A 360 -7.23 12.92 8.16
C PRO A 360 -6.67 12.59 9.55
N THR A 361 -7.05 11.44 10.09
CA THR A 361 -6.54 10.98 11.40
C THR A 361 -5.04 10.62 11.40
N HIS A 362 -4.38 10.58 10.24
CA HIS A 362 -2.96 10.22 10.07
C HIS A 362 -2.57 8.86 10.69
N ASN A 363 -3.52 7.95 10.83
CA ASN A 363 -3.30 6.61 11.33
C ASN A 363 -4.42 5.70 10.84
N VAL A 364 -4.08 4.68 10.05
CA VAL A 364 -5.08 3.81 9.40
C VAL A 364 -6.04 3.11 10.36
N ILE A 365 -5.61 2.77 11.58
CA ILE A 365 -6.47 2.12 12.59
C ILE A 365 -7.43 3.15 13.19
N VAL A 366 -6.92 4.33 13.52
CA VAL A 366 -7.74 5.45 14.02
C VAL A 366 -8.76 5.85 12.95
N GLN A 367 -8.35 5.91 11.68
CA GLN A 367 -9.25 6.19 10.57
C GLN A 367 -10.34 5.12 10.45
N ALA A 368 -9.97 3.84 10.47
CA ALA A 368 -10.93 2.74 10.40
C ALA A 368 -11.95 2.77 11.54
N TRP A 369 -11.51 3.09 12.76
CA TRP A 369 -12.42 3.27 13.89
C TRP A 369 -13.31 4.49 13.69
N ALA A 370 -12.76 5.63 13.26
CA ALA A 370 -13.56 6.82 12.97
C ALA A 370 -14.62 6.55 11.88
N ASP A 371 -14.27 5.83 10.82
CA ASP A 371 -15.15 5.58 9.68
C ASP A 371 -16.28 4.59 9.99
N ALA A 372 -16.01 3.50 10.73
CA ALA A 372 -17.03 2.47 10.98
C ALA A 372 -16.87 1.70 12.30
N GLY A 373 -16.22 2.29 13.30
CA GLY A 373 -16.18 1.76 14.66
C GLY A 373 -15.16 0.66 14.92
N ILE A 374 -15.15 0.15 16.16
CA ILE A 374 -14.22 -0.89 16.60
C ILE A 374 -14.23 -2.16 15.74
N PRO A 375 -15.36 -2.63 15.15
CA PRO A 375 -15.33 -3.84 14.33
C PRO A 375 -14.46 -3.65 13.07
N LEU A 376 -14.54 -2.49 12.40
CA LEU A 376 -13.69 -2.21 11.25
C LEU A 376 -12.22 -2.15 11.68
N ALA A 377 -11.91 -1.41 12.76
CA ALA A 377 -10.55 -1.26 13.27
C ALA A 377 -9.89 -2.63 13.58
N VAL A 378 -10.61 -3.56 14.20
CA VAL A 378 -10.12 -4.92 14.48
C VAL A 378 -9.86 -5.69 13.18
N LEU A 379 -10.79 -5.63 12.22
CA LEU A 379 -10.62 -6.30 10.92
C LEU A 379 -9.44 -5.72 10.12
N VAL A 380 -9.22 -4.41 10.18
CA VAL A 380 -8.06 -3.71 9.61
C VAL A 380 -6.75 -4.23 10.22
N VAL A 381 -6.68 -4.31 11.55
CA VAL A 381 -5.53 -4.87 12.27
C VAL A 381 -5.29 -6.32 11.86
N ALA A 382 -6.33 -7.14 11.79
CA ALA A 382 -6.22 -8.53 11.37
C ALA A 382 -5.69 -8.64 9.92
N ALA A 383 -6.27 -7.88 8.99
CA ALA A 383 -5.85 -7.90 7.60
C ALA A 383 -4.40 -7.39 7.41
N ALA A 384 -3.90 -6.49 8.26
CA ALA A 384 -2.51 -6.05 8.25
C ALA A 384 -1.55 -7.08 8.86
N THR A 385 -1.90 -7.67 10.00
CA THR A 385 -1.01 -8.52 10.81
C THR A 385 -0.92 -9.97 10.32
N ILE A 386 -1.99 -10.53 9.74
CA ILE A 386 -2.00 -11.90 9.20
C ILE A 386 -0.88 -12.15 8.17
N PRO A 387 -0.72 -11.35 7.09
CA PRO A 387 0.34 -11.59 6.11
C PRO A 387 1.75 -11.43 6.72
N ILE A 388 1.92 -10.52 7.69
CA ILE A 388 3.17 -10.36 8.45
C ILE A 388 3.48 -11.64 9.23
N ALA A 389 2.50 -12.18 9.95
CA ALA A 389 2.66 -13.43 10.69
C ALA A 389 2.99 -14.61 9.77
N VAL A 390 2.38 -14.66 8.58
CA VAL A 390 2.67 -15.73 7.59
C VAL A 390 4.11 -15.66 7.08
N VAL A 391 4.62 -14.48 6.71
CA VAL A 391 6.00 -14.38 6.22
C VAL A 391 7.02 -14.63 7.35
N ILE A 392 6.72 -14.21 8.59
CA ILE A 392 7.53 -14.53 9.77
C ILE A 392 7.57 -16.04 10.01
N ALA A 393 6.42 -16.72 9.96
CA ALA A 393 6.36 -18.17 10.13
C ALA A 393 7.19 -18.90 9.07
N GLU A 394 7.16 -18.43 7.81
CA GLU A 394 7.97 -19.00 6.74
C GLU A 394 9.47 -18.76 6.95
N LEU A 395 9.87 -17.58 7.43
CA LEU A 395 11.26 -17.31 7.82
C LEU A 395 11.74 -18.23 8.95
N VAL A 396 10.89 -18.47 9.96
CA VAL A 396 11.19 -19.38 11.07
C VAL A 396 11.36 -20.82 10.57
N ARG A 397 10.50 -21.30 9.66
CA ARG A 397 10.64 -22.64 9.05
C ARG A 397 11.96 -22.78 8.31
N ARG A 398 12.41 -21.73 7.63
CA ARG A 398 13.67 -21.70 6.87
C ARG A 398 14.89 -21.27 7.69
N ARG A 399 14.82 -21.29 9.04
CA ARG A 399 15.92 -20.85 9.92
C ARG A 399 17.23 -21.63 9.73
N SER A 400 17.18 -22.87 9.25
CA SER A 400 18.36 -23.69 8.95
C SER A 400 19.11 -23.24 7.69
N GLN A 401 18.48 -22.45 6.80
CA GLN A 401 19.14 -21.96 5.59
C GLN A 401 20.12 -20.82 5.95
N PRO A 402 21.20 -20.63 5.18
CA PRO A 402 22.10 -19.49 5.35
C PRO A 402 21.35 -18.15 5.32
N VAL A 403 21.79 -17.18 6.14
CA VAL A 403 21.18 -15.83 6.24
C VAL A 403 21.11 -15.16 4.87
N LEU A 404 22.19 -15.27 4.09
CA LEU A 404 22.34 -14.65 2.78
C LEU A 404 21.88 -15.56 1.63
N SER A 405 21.14 -16.64 1.94
CA SER A 405 20.52 -17.45 0.90
C SER A 405 19.47 -16.62 0.15
N SER A 406 19.30 -16.89 -1.15
CA SER A 406 18.34 -16.14 -1.98
C SER A 406 16.90 -16.28 -1.47
N SER A 407 16.59 -17.42 -0.86
CA SER A 407 15.31 -17.69 -0.21
C SER A 407 15.09 -16.78 1.01
N ALA A 408 16.06 -16.72 1.94
CA ALA A 408 15.97 -15.88 3.13
C ALA A 408 15.95 -14.38 2.78
N LEU A 409 16.82 -13.94 1.86
CA LEU A 409 16.84 -12.55 1.39
C LEU A 409 15.53 -12.17 0.68
N GLY A 410 15.00 -13.05 -0.17
CA GLY A 410 13.72 -12.83 -0.84
C GLY A 410 12.56 -12.68 0.16
N LEU A 411 12.44 -13.59 1.13
CA LEU A 411 11.42 -13.48 2.18
C LEU A 411 11.63 -12.24 3.07
N GLY A 412 12.89 -11.86 3.32
CA GLY A 412 13.24 -10.61 3.99
C GLY A 412 12.71 -9.39 3.23
N CYS A 413 12.87 -9.35 1.90
CA CYS A 413 12.27 -8.29 1.08
C CYS A 413 10.74 -8.25 1.21
N LEU A 414 10.06 -9.40 1.22
CA LEU A 414 8.60 -9.44 1.40
C LEU A 414 8.18 -8.94 2.79
N LEU A 415 8.91 -9.32 3.85
CA LEU A 415 8.68 -8.84 5.21
C LEU A 415 8.84 -7.33 5.29
N ILE A 416 9.90 -6.78 4.71
CA ILE A 416 10.12 -5.34 4.66
C ILE A 416 8.96 -4.67 3.90
N ALA A 417 8.58 -5.17 2.72
CA ALA A 417 7.52 -4.58 1.91
C ALA A 417 6.17 -4.54 2.63
N ILE A 418 5.77 -5.62 3.31
CA ILE A 418 4.49 -5.67 4.02
C ILE A 418 4.48 -4.80 5.29
N VAL A 419 5.58 -4.81 6.06
CA VAL A 419 5.72 -3.96 7.25
C VAL A 419 5.84 -2.49 6.85
N TRP A 420 6.47 -2.20 5.72
CA TRP A 420 6.57 -0.85 5.14
C TRP A 420 5.19 -0.25 4.91
N PHE A 421 4.30 -0.98 4.24
CA PHE A 421 2.92 -0.52 4.01
C PHE A 421 2.22 -0.13 5.30
N PHE A 422 2.28 -0.99 6.30
CA PHE A 422 1.58 -0.77 7.55
C PHE A 422 2.24 0.34 8.39
N ALA A 423 3.55 0.30 8.58
CA ALA A 423 4.27 1.30 9.38
C ALA A 423 4.15 2.70 8.79
N HIS A 424 4.18 2.81 7.46
CA HIS A 424 3.98 4.08 6.75
C HIS A 424 2.53 4.58 6.90
N ALA A 425 1.53 3.71 6.72
CA ALA A 425 0.11 4.06 6.89
C ALA A 425 -0.29 4.40 8.35
N MET A 426 0.49 3.96 9.34
CA MET A 426 0.33 4.37 10.74
C MET A 426 0.86 5.78 11.02
N ALA A 427 1.70 6.31 10.13
CA ALA A 427 2.45 7.54 10.32
C ALA A 427 2.18 8.58 9.22
N ASP A 428 1.24 8.38 8.29
CA ASP A 428 0.98 9.33 7.22
C ASP A 428 -0.48 9.34 6.78
N THR A 429 -0.84 10.27 5.87
CA THR A 429 -2.20 10.50 5.35
C THR A 429 -2.62 9.42 4.36
N ILE A 430 -2.62 8.16 4.78
CA ILE A 430 -2.84 7.04 3.88
C ILE A 430 -4.09 6.30 4.36
N GLY A 431 -5.06 6.16 3.45
CA GLY A 431 -6.30 5.43 3.72
C GLY A 431 -6.09 3.93 3.98
N PHE A 432 -7.17 3.23 4.26
CA PHE A 432 -7.16 1.80 4.53
C PHE A 432 -6.56 0.97 3.36
N PHE A 433 -5.44 0.29 3.64
CA PHE A 433 -4.52 -0.39 2.69
C PHE A 433 -3.88 0.45 1.58
N GLY A 434 -3.89 1.77 1.73
CA GLY A 434 -3.25 2.66 0.78
C GLY A 434 -4.22 3.50 -0.03
N GLU A 435 -3.66 4.38 -0.85
CA GLU A 435 -4.40 5.01 -1.94
C GLU A 435 -4.59 3.99 -3.08
N ASN A 436 -5.40 4.35 -4.09
CA ASN A 436 -5.68 3.51 -5.28
C ASN A 436 -4.41 2.93 -5.94
N HIS A 437 -3.27 3.57 -5.69
CA HIS A 437 -1.97 3.46 -6.33
C HIS A 437 -1.20 2.24 -5.80
N THR A 438 -1.46 1.90 -4.54
CA THR A 438 -0.71 0.91 -3.80
C THR A 438 -1.44 -0.42 -3.67
N LEU A 439 -2.77 -0.44 -3.85
CA LEU A 439 -3.58 -1.64 -3.71
C LEU A 439 -3.12 -2.80 -4.60
N PRO A 440 -2.81 -2.59 -5.91
CA PRO A 440 -2.34 -3.69 -6.76
C PRO A 440 -1.03 -4.29 -6.29
N TYR A 441 -0.08 -3.46 -5.85
CA TYR A 441 1.21 -3.92 -5.33
C TYR A 441 1.08 -4.63 -3.99
N PHE A 442 0.27 -4.11 -3.08
CA PHE A 442 -0.03 -4.76 -1.81
C PHE A 442 -0.67 -6.14 -2.02
N GLY A 443 -1.67 -6.23 -2.91
CA GLY A 443 -2.29 -7.50 -3.31
C GLY A 443 -1.28 -8.51 -3.88
N VAL A 444 -0.32 -8.05 -4.70
CA VAL A 444 0.77 -8.90 -5.21
C VAL A 444 1.68 -9.40 -4.10
N ILE A 445 2.12 -8.52 -3.19
CA ILE A 445 3.00 -8.91 -2.07
C ILE A 445 2.35 -9.98 -1.21
N VAL A 446 1.08 -9.78 -0.83
CA VAL A 446 0.33 -10.78 -0.04
C VAL A 446 0.15 -12.08 -0.81
N ALA A 447 -0.17 -12.02 -2.11
CA ALA A 447 -0.29 -13.20 -2.96
C ALA A 447 1.00 -14.04 -3.02
N VAL A 448 2.15 -13.36 -3.10
CA VAL A 448 3.47 -13.99 -3.09
C VAL A 448 3.77 -14.62 -1.73
N ILE A 449 3.48 -13.93 -0.62
CA ILE A 449 3.68 -14.46 0.74
C ILE A 449 2.92 -15.79 0.91
N TYR A 450 1.65 -15.84 0.51
CA TYR A 450 0.87 -17.07 0.59
C TYR A 450 1.34 -18.15 -0.37
N PHE A 451 1.83 -17.78 -1.55
CA PHE A 451 2.42 -18.74 -2.48
C PHE A 451 3.69 -19.39 -1.90
N GLU A 452 4.59 -18.62 -1.28
CA GLU A 452 5.79 -19.14 -0.63
C GLU A 452 5.44 -20.14 0.49
N ARG A 453 4.43 -19.84 1.30
CA ARG A 453 3.93 -20.75 2.34
C ARG A 453 3.44 -22.09 1.76
N GLU A 454 2.66 -22.04 0.68
CA GLU A 454 2.13 -23.25 0.02
C GLU A 454 3.24 -24.08 -0.61
N GLN A 455 4.22 -23.43 -1.23
CA GLN A 455 5.40 -24.11 -1.79
C GLN A 455 6.27 -24.72 -0.68
N GLY A 456 6.39 -24.05 0.47
CA GLY A 456 7.04 -24.57 1.67
C GLY A 456 6.38 -25.86 2.16
N ALA A 457 5.06 -25.82 2.39
CA ALA A 457 4.29 -26.98 2.85
C ALA A 457 4.41 -28.18 1.89
N ARG A 458 4.22 -27.97 0.57
CA ARG A 458 4.35 -29.06 -0.42
C ARG A 458 5.73 -29.71 -0.45
N ARG A 459 6.79 -28.95 -0.16
CA ARG A 459 8.15 -29.50 -0.09
C ARG A 459 8.35 -30.34 1.16
N GLU A 460 7.79 -29.92 2.29
CA GLU A 460 7.83 -30.69 3.54
C GLU A 460 7.07 -32.01 3.36
N ASP A 461 5.88 -31.98 2.78
CA ASP A 461 5.08 -33.18 2.48
C ASP A 461 5.83 -34.16 1.56
N ALA A 462 6.42 -33.66 0.47
CA ALA A 462 7.19 -34.48 -0.47
C ALA A 462 8.44 -35.12 0.16
N VAL A 463 9.10 -34.43 1.09
CA VAL A 463 10.26 -34.98 1.83
C VAL A 463 9.80 -36.05 2.82
N ALA A 464 8.67 -35.85 3.51
CA ALA A 464 8.09 -36.84 4.41
C ALA A 464 7.68 -38.12 3.66
N GLU A 465 6.97 -37.99 2.53
CA GLU A 465 6.59 -39.11 1.66
C GLU A 465 7.81 -39.89 1.14
N ALA A 466 8.87 -39.18 0.74
CA ALA A 466 10.10 -39.82 0.28
C ALA A 466 10.83 -40.59 1.40
N ALA A 467 10.83 -40.05 2.63
CA ALA A 467 11.42 -40.71 3.80
C ALA A 467 10.65 -41.99 4.17
N GLU A 468 9.32 -41.94 4.17
CA GLU A 468 8.46 -43.10 4.45
C GLU A 468 8.61 -44.18 3.36
N GLY A 469 8.62 -43.80 2.08
CA GLY A 469 8.87 -44.71 0.97
C GLY A 469 10.24 -45.40 1.04
N SER A 470 11.28 -44.70 1.53
CA SER A 470 12.60 -45.29 1.76
C SER A 470 12.59 -46.29 2.91
N ALA A 471 11.92 -45.98 4.02
CA ALA A 471 11.80 -46.88 5.17
C ALA A 471 11.09 -48.19 4.81
N ILE A 472 10.01 -48.10 4.02
CA ILE A 472 9.25 -49.28 3.54
C ILE A 472 10.13 -50.14 2.62
N ARG A 473 10.93 -49.54 1.73
CA ARG A 473 11.83 -50.29 0.84
C ARG A 473 12.95 -50.99 1.60
N SER A 474 13.50 -50.39 2.66
CA SER A 474 14.52 -51.02 3.51
C SER A 474 13.98 -52.14 4.41
N ALA A 475 12.67 -52.17 4.67
CA ALA A 475 12.04 -53.16 5.56
C ALA A 475 11.57 -54.44 4.85
N ARG A 476 11.66 -54.54 3.52
CA ARG A 476 11.34 -55.77 2.80
C ARG A 476 12.50 -56.75 2.92
N PRO A 477 12.32 -57.93 3.55
CA PRO A 477 13.36 -58.96 3.57
C PRO A 477 13.67 -59.40 2.14
N VAL A 478 14.98 -59.52 1.84
CA VAL A 478 15.53 -59.94 0.55
C VAL A 478 15.14 -61.37 0.23
#